data_AF-A0A2W6E191-F1
#
_entry.id   AF-A0A2W6E191-F1
#
_cell.length_a   1.000
_cell.length_b   1.000
_cell.length_c   1.000
_cell.angle_alpha   90.00
_cell.angle_beta   90.00
_cell.angle_gamma   90.00
#
_symmetry.space_group_name_H-M   'P 1'
#
loop_
_entity.id
_entity.type
_entity.pdbx_description
1 polymer ?
#
loop_
_entity_poly.entity_id
_entity_poly.type
_entity_poly.pdbx_seq_one_letter_code
_entity_poly.pdbx_strand_id
1 'polypeptide(L)'
;MWITGALWIARRRGLICWSTVSSSSPGASGIAAFFDLDKTIIAKSSAFVFSRAFFQEGLINRRAVLKSTYAQFMYLLAGADTEQMERMRAHITAQCTGWDIAQVTAIVEETLHDIVDPLVYAEATELIAAHHQRGEDIIVVSASGVEVVAPIAKMIGATHTVATRMGTHDGRYTGDVEFYCAGENKALAARRLAEEQGYDMQHCHAYSDSITDLPLLEAVGHPTAVNPDRALRREAVARGWPVLTFSNPVSLRTRIPAPSGAQIAAAVGLGAAAAAGVAWYGLRRRQR
;
A
#
# COMPACT_ATOMS: atom_id res chain seq x y z
N MET A 1 -5.11 -16.22 -25.76
CA MET A 1 -6.20 -15.32 -25.35
C MET A 1 -6.53 -15.65 -23.90
N TRP A 2 -5.79 -15.07 -22.95
CA TRP A 2 -6.00 -15.29 -21.52
C TRP A 2 -6.11 -13.91 -20.87
N ILE A 3 -7.34 -13.51 -20.56
CA ILE A 3 -7.65 -12.45 -19.61
C ILE A 3 -8.04 -13.19 -18.33
N THR A 4 -7.13 -13.28 -17.36
CA THR A 4 -7.51 -13.61 -15.98
C THR A 4 -7.60 -12.31 -15.21
N GLY A 5 -8.79 -11.72 -15.21
CA GLY A 5 -9.18 -10.69 -14.25
C GLY A 5 -9.19 -11.31 -12.86
N ALA A 6 -8.31 -10.81 -11.98
CA ALA A 6 -8.33 -11.18 -10.58
C ALA A 6 -9.65 -10.66 -9.97
N LEU A 7 -10.50 -11.58 -9.54
CA LEU A 7 -11.76 -11.29 -8.89
C LEU A 7 -11.46 -10.74 -7.48
N TRP A 8 -11.70 -9.45 -7.29
CA TRP A 8 -11.56 -8.76 -6.00
C TRP A 8 -12.64 -9.21 -5.02
N ILE A 9 -12.31 -10.14 -4.12
CA ILE A 9 -13.22 -10.53 -3.04
C ILE A 9 -13.00 -9.59 -1.86
N ALA A 10 -13.72 -8.46 -1.86
CA ALA A 10 -13.94 -7.66 -0.66
C ALA A 10 -14.80 -8.48 0.31
N ARG A 11 -14.20 -9.05 1.36
CA ARG A 11 -14.98 -9.63 2.46
C ARG A 11 -15.71 -8.49 3.18
N ARG A 12 -17.03 -8.41 2.99
CA ARG A 12 -17.91 -7.46 3.71
C ARG A 12 -18.03 -7.88 5.17
N ARG A 13 -17.61 -7.00 6.10
CA ARG A 13 -18.33 -6.59 7.31
C ARG A 13 -17.54 -5.52 8.08
N GLY A 14 -17.72 -4.26 7.69
CA GLY A 14 -17.13 -3.09 8.36
C GLY A 14 -16.81 -1.98 7.35
N LEU A 15 -17.03 -0.72 7.73
CA LEU A 15 -16.77 0.47 6.89
C LEU A 15 -15.28 0.67 6.50
N ILE A 16 -14.39 -0.21 6.95
CA ILE A 16 -12.96 -0.19 6.63
C ILE A 16 -12.65 -1.52 5.95
N CYS A 17 -12.46 -1.47 4.63
CA CYS A 17 -12.14 -2.64 3.82
C CYS A 17 -10.67 -2.53 3.41
N TRP A 18 -9.84 -3.46 3.87
CA TRP A 18 -8.54 -3.71 3.27
C TRP A 18 -8.67 -4.69 2.12
N SER A 19 -7.65 -4.72 1.29
CA SER A 19 -7.54 -5.70 0.21
C SER A 19 -6.35 -6.61 0.46
N THR A 20 -6.59 -7.92 0.38
CA THR A 20 -5.53 -8.91 0.31
C THR A 20 -4.85 -8.80 -1.04
N VAL A 21 -3.56 -8.54 -1.02
CA VAL A 21 -2.74 -8.32 -2.22
C VAL A 21 -2.05 -9.60 -2.68
N SER A 22 -1.66 -10.46 -1.73
CA SER A 22 -1.05 -11.77 -1.98
C SER A 22 -1.84 -12.88 -1.28
N SER A 23 -1.98 -14.05 -1.92
CA SER A 23 -2.70 -15.21 -1.38
C SER A 23 -1.87 -16.06 -0.41
N SER A 24 -0.71 -15.58 0.05
CA SER A 24 0.02 -16.24 1.11
C SER A 24 -0.83 -16.25 2.38
N SER A 25 -0.95 -17.40 3.04
CA SER A 25 -1.54 -17.49 4.38
C SER A 25 -0.90 -16.43 5.29
N PRO A 26 -1.63 -15.85 6.26
CA PRO A 26 -1.05 -14.92 7.22
C PRO A 26 0.26 -15.47 7.76
N GLY A 27 1.27 -14.60 7.88
CA GLY A 27 2.57 -14.96 8.42
C GLY A 27 2.39 -15.74 9.72
N ALA A 28 3.00 -16.92 9.81
CA ALA A 28 2.85 -17.84 10.95
C ALA A 28 3.25 -17.21 12.31
N SER A 29 3.86 -16.02 12.28
CA SER A 29 4.33 -15.25 13.42
C SER A 29 3.21 -14.50 14.18
N GLY A 30 2.07 -14.19 13.54
CA GLY A 30 1.08 -13.28 14.13
C GLY A 30 1.60 -11.83 14.28
N ILE A 31 2.59 -11.45 13.48
CA ILE A 31 3.22 -10.13 13.50
C ILE A 31 3.10 -9.48 12.13
N ALA A 32 2.79 -8.19 12.12
CA ALA A 32 2.69 -7.38 10.92
C ALA A 32 3.59 -6.13 10.99
N ALA A 33 4.01 -5.68 9.82
CA ALA A 33 4.73 -4.44 9.62
C ALA A 33 3.92 -3.50 8.73
N PHE A 34 3.46 -2.39 9.33
CA PHE A 34 2.65 -1.37 8.69
C PHE A 34 3.55 -0.29 8.09
N PHE A 35 3.48 -0.11 6.78
CA PHE A 35 4.26 0.88 6.06
C PHE A 35 3.36 1.97 5.51
N ASP A 36 3.68 3.22 5.83
CA ASP A 36 3.25 4.32 4.97
C ASP A 36 3.92 4.20 3.58
N LEU A 37 3.26 4.78 2.57
CA LEU A 37 3.70 4.67 1.19
C LEU A 37 4.52 5.89 0.73
N ASP A 38 3.91 7.08 0.79
CA ASP A 38 4.46 8.29 0.20
C ASP A 38 5.63 8.78 1.06
N LYS A 39 6.80 9.07 0.46
CA LYS A 39 8.04 9.47 1.15
C LYS A 39 8.62 8.47 2.16
N THR A 40 7.91 7.37 2.42
CA THR A 40 8.34 6.26 3.27
C THR A 40 8.86 5.08 2.42
N ILE A 41 8.04 4.50 1.55
CA ILE A 41 8.46 3.46 0.59
C ILE A 41 8.95 4.12 -0.72
N ILE A 42 8.20 5.10 -1.23
CA ILE A 42 8.52 5.82 -2.46
C ILE A 42 9.09 7.19 -2.13
N ALA A 43 10.16 7.63 -2.79
CA ALA A 43 10.81 8.91 -2.54
C ALA A 43 9.97 10.18 -2.82
N LYS A 44 8.77 10.03 -3.40
CA LYS A 44 7.88 11.12 -3.77
C LYS A 44 6.45 10.78 -3.40
N SER A 45 5.60 11.80 -3.30
CA SER A 45 4.16 11.58 -3.15
C SER A 45 3.59 10.96 -4.43
N SER A 46 2.83 9.87 -4.27
CA SER A 46 2.14 9.18 -5.36
C SER A 46 1.17 10.11 -6.10
N ALA A 47 0.46 10.99 -5.40
CA ALA A 47 -0.41 12.00 -6.03
C ALA A 47 0.37 12.90 -7.01
N PHE A 48 1.58 13.31 -6.63
CA PHE A 48 2.45 14.10 -7.49
C PHE A 48 3.00 13.28 -8.67
N VAL A 49 3.42 12.04 -8.40
CA VAL A 49 3.99 11.10 -9.37
C VAL A 49 3.02 10.82 -10.52
N PHE A 50 1.75 10.56 -10.23
CA PHE A 50 0.73 10.28 -11.25
C PHE A 50 0.05 11.52 -11.85
N SER A 51 0.27 12.71 -11.28
CA SER A 51 -0.37 13.96 -11.74
C SER A 51 -0.16 14.25 -13.23
N ARG A 52 1.05 13.96 -13.76
CA ARG A 52 1.39 14.17 -15.17
C ARG A 52 0.65 13.18 -16.08
N ALA A 53 0.54 11.92 -15.67
CA ALA A 53 -0.16 10.89 -16.45
C ALA A 53 -1.66 11.20 -16.51
N PHE A 54 -2.29 11.50 -15.38
CA PHE A 54 -3.70 11.91 -15.35
C PHE A 54 -3.97 13.21 -16.12
N PHE A 55 -3.00 14.12 -16.20
CA PHE A 55 -3.10 15.32 -17.03
C PHE A 55 -3.04 14.99 -18.54
N GLN A 56 -2.15 14.08 -18.95
CA GLN A 56 -2.01 13.67 -20.36
C GLN A 56 -3.27 12.97 -20.87
N GLU A 57 -3.94 12.23 -20.01
CA GLU A 57 -5.17 11.49 -20.30
C GLU A 57 -6.46 12.31 -20.08
N GLY A 58 -6.31 13.61 -19.83
CA GLY A 58 -7.43 14.56 -19.76
C GLY A 58 -8.27 14.48 -18.47
N LEU A 59 -7.90 13.64 -17.50
CA LEU A 59 -8.57 13.56 -16.20
C LEU A 59 -8.33 14.82 -15.36
N ILE A 60 -7.13 15.39 -15.43
CA ILE A 60 -6.81 16.66 -14.77
C ILE A 60 -6.69 17.76 -15.82
N ASN A 61 -7.47 18.83 -15.67
CA ASN A 61 -7.36 20.01 -16.54
C ASN A 61 -6.26 20.98 -16.03
N ARG A 62 -5.68 21.81 -16.91
CA ARG A 62 -4.63 22.80 -16.58
C ARG A 62 -5.03 23.71 -15.42
N ARG A 63 -6.32 24.07 -15.32
CA ARG A 63 -6.86 24.86 -14.20
C ARG A 63 -6.87 24.11 -12.88
N ALA A 64 -7.09 22.80 -12.90
CA ALA A 64 -7.03 21.94 -11.72
C ALA A 64 -5.57 21.77 -11.25
N VAL A 65 -4.61 21.58 -12.18
CA VAL A 65 -3.16 21.58 -11.86
C VAL A 65 -2.71 22.91 -11.25
N LEU A 66 -3.16 24.03 -11.80
CA LEU A 66 -2.80 25.36 -11.28
C LEU A 66 -3.42 25.61 -9.89
N LYS A 67 -4.65 25.13 -9.66
CA LYS A 67 -5.28 25.19 -8.34
C LYS A 67 -4.65 24.23 -7.33
N SER A 68 -4.25 23.02 -7.74
CA SER A 68 -3.64 22.04 -6.84
C SER A 68 -2.22 22.44 -6.45
N THR A 69 -1.45 23.03 -7.37
CA THR A 69 -0.15 23.64 -7.05
C THR A 69 -0.29 24.85 -6.13
N TYR A 70 -1.30 25.70 -6.34
CA TYR A 70 -1.63 26.79 -5.41
C TYR A 70 -2.07 26.25 -4.03
N ALA A 71 -2.89 25.21 -3.99
CA ALA A 71 -3.33 24.53 -2.77
C ALA A 71 -2.15 23.89 -2.01
N GLN A 72 -1.24 23.23 -2.72
CA GLN A 72 -0.01 22.67 -2.17
C GLN A 72 0.94 23.77 -1.66
N PHE A 73 1.03 24.89 -2.37
CA PHE A 73 1.80 26.06 -1.94
C PHE A 73 1.19 26.69 -0.67
N MET A 74 -0.14 26.82 -0.62
CA MET A 74 -0.86 27.26 0.58
C MET A 74 -0.73 26.27 1.74
N TYR A 75 -0.70 24.95 1.47
CA TYR A 75 -0.43 23.92 2.47
C TYR A 75 0.96 24.08 3.11
N LEU A 76 1.97 24.36 2.28
CA LEU A 76 3.34 24.62 2.75
C LEU A 76 3.46 25.94 3.52
N LEU A 77 2.65 26.95 3.19
CA LEU A 77 2.66 28.27 3.83
C LEU A 77 1.80 28.38 5.09
N ALA A 78 0.67 27.66 5.17
CA ALA A 78 -0.38 27.94 6.14
C ALA A 78 -0.18 27.29 7.52
N GLY A 79 0.75 26.36 7.70
CA GLY A 79 0.97 25.75 9.01
C GLY A 79 -0.32 25.17 9.61
N ALA A 80 -0.87 24.16 8.95
CA ALA A 80 -1.89 23.20 9.41
C ALA A 80 -2.97 23.72 10.40
N ASP A 81 -3.99 24.40 9.87
CA ASP A 81 -5.33 24.37 10.46
C ASP A 81 -6.10 23.15 9.90
N THR A 82 -6.64 22.30 10.78
CA THR A 82 -7.32 21.04 10.43
C THR A 82 -8.55 21.28 9.55
N GLU A 83 -9.27 22.39 9.78
CA GLU A 83 -10.41 22.77 8.95
C GLU A 83 -10.02 23.14 7.53
N GLN A 84 -8.88 23.82 7.35
CA GLN A 84 -8.39 24.22 6.04
C GLN A 84 -7.92 23.00 5.24
N MET A 85 -7.29 22.04 5.90
CA MET A 85 -6.91 20.76 5.30
C MET A 85 -8.13 19.95 4.86
N GLU A 86 -9.17 19.88 5.70
CA GLU A 86 -10.39 19.17 5.39
C GLU A 86 -11.14 19.79 4.19
N ARG A 87 -11.23 21.13 4.14
CA ARG A 87 -11.80 21.85 2.99
C ARG A 87 -11.00 21.62 1.71
N MET A 88 -9.68 21.65 1.80
CA MET A 88 -8.78 21.42 0.66
C MET A 88 -8.88 19.98 0.16
N ARG A 89 -8.97 19.01 1.08
CA ARG A 89 -9.21 17.60 0.78
C ARG A 89 -10.53 17.42 0.04
N ALA A 90 -11.63 17.93 0.61
CA ALA A 90 -12.95 17.86 -0.01
C ALA A 90 -12.96 18.51 -1.41
N HIS A 91 -12.23 19.61 -1.59
CA HIS A 91 -12.09 20.23 -2.90
C HIS A 91 -11.37 19.33 -3.90
N ILE A 92 -10.23 18.73 -3.51
CA ILE A 92 -9.45 17.85 -4.38
C ILE A 92 -10.26 16.60 -4.75
N THR A 93 -10.94 15.98 -3.79
CA THR A 93 -11.71 14.75 -4.04
C THR A 93 -12.93 15.02 -4.91
N ALA A 94 -13.56 16.19 -4.77
CA ALA A 94 -14.65 16.62 -5.66
C ALA A 94 -14.20 16.83 -7.11
N GLN A 95 -12.91 17.12 -7.37
CA GLN A 95 -12.40 17.24 -8.74
C GLN A 95 -12.33 15.89 -9.47
N CYS A 96 -12.35 14.78 -8.73
CA CYS A 96 -12.38 13.44 -9.29
C CYS A 96 -13.79 12.99 -9.68
N THR A 97 -14.83 13.78 -9.39
CA THR A 97 -16.23 13.42 -9.68
C THR A 97 -16.41 13.11 -11.17
N GLY A 98 -17.01 11.95 -11.46
CA GLY A 98 -17.31 11.48 -12.81
C GLY A 98 -16.14 10.81 -13.53
N TRP A 99 -14.94 10.78 -12.95
CA TRP A 99 -13.81 10.03 -13.52
C TRP A 99 -14.17 8.54 -13.62
N ASP A 100 -13.77 7.94 -14.74
CA ASP A 100 -13.94 6.51 -14.98
C ASP A 100 -12.86 5.73 -14.22
N ILE A 101 -13.28 4.82 -13.34
CA ILE A 101 -12.38 4.04 -12.49
C ILE A 101 -11.50 3.11 -13.35
N ALA A 102 -12.04 2.57 -14.44
CA ALA A 102 -11.28 1.73 -15.35
C ALA A 102 -10.18 2.52 -16.06
N GLN A 103 -10.48 3.77 -16.44
CA GLN A 103 -9.48 4.67 -17.01
C GLN A 103 -8.38 5.00 -15.99
N VAL A 104 -8.73 5.37 -14.76
CA VAL A 104 -7.75 5.64 -13.69
C VAL A 104 -6.86 4.43 -13.45
N THR A 105 -7.45 3.24 -13.33
CA THR A 105 -6.72 1.99 -13.10
C THR A 105 -5.76 1.69 -14.25
N ALA A 106 -6.22 1.82 -15.50
CA ALA A 106 -5.38 1.60 -16.69
C ALA A 106 -4.17 2.54 -16.71
N ILE A 107 -4.39 3.84 -16.45
CA ILE A 107 -3.30 4.83 -16.39
C ILE A 107 -2.28 4.47 -15.32
N VAL A 108 -2.75 4.08 -14.13
CA VAL A 108 -1.85 3.67 -13.04
C VAL A 108 -1.06 2.45 -13.47
N GLU A 109 -1.70 1.39 -13.99
CA GLU A 109 -1.04 0.15 -14.40
C GLU A 109 -0.01 0.37 -15.51
N GLU A 110 -0.34 1.16 -16.54
CA GLU A 110 0.54 1.46 -17.66
C GLU A 110 1.77 2.27 -17.25
N THR A 111 1.61 3.18 -16.29
CA THR A 111 2.69 4.09 -15.88
C THR A 111 3.39 3.65 -14.59
N LEU A 112 2.91 2.58 -13.94
CA LEU A 112 3.44 2.08 -12.68
C LEU A 112 4.94 1.80 -12.76
N HIS A 113 5.35 1.03 -13.76
CA HIS A 113 6.74 0.62 -13.91
C HIS A 113 7.66 1.75 -14.31
N ASP A 114 7.19 2.69 -15.13
CA ASP A 114 8.06 3.76 -15.63
C ASP A 114 8.24 4.88 -14.61
N ILE A 115 7.23 5.12 -13.77
CA ILE A 115 7.23 6.23 -12.83
C ILE A 115 7.51 5.79 -11.39
N VAL A 116 6.94 4.68 -10.93
CA VAL A 116 7.06 4.26 -9.51
C VAL A 116 8.28 3.39 -9.25
N ASP A 117 8.57 2.42 -10.14
CA ASP A 117 9.70 1.51 -9.97
C ASP A 117 11.02 2.22 -9.64
N PRO A 118 11.46 3.28 -10.35
CA PRO A 118 12.73 3.94 -10.04
C PRO A 118 12.69 4.84 -8.79
N LEU A 119 11.52 5.00 -8.15
CA LEU A 119 11.33 5.87 -7.00
C LEU A 119 11.25 5.11 -5.68
N VAL A 120 11.23 3.79 -5.69
CA VAL A 120 11.21 3.01 -4.45
C VAL A 120 12.59 3.06 -3.79
N TYR A 121 12.63 3.35 -2.49
CA TYR A 121 13.88 3.35 -1.74
C TYR A 121 14.46 1.93 -1.66
N ALA A 122 15.74 1.77 -1.99
CA ALA A 122 16.46 0.52 -1.83
C ALA A 122 16.36 0.03 -0.37
N GLU A 123 16.51 0.95 0.56
CA GLU A 123 16.45 0.69 1.99
C GLU A 123 15.06 0.20 2.43
N ALA A 124 13.98 0.71 1.80
CA ALA A 124 12.63 0.21 2.04
C ALA A 124 12.47 -1.23 1.55
N THR A 125 13.04 -1.57 0.38
CA THR A 125 13.01 -2.94 -0.15
C THR A 125 13.77 -3.93 0.73
N GLU A 126 14.93 -3.52 1.25
CA GLU A 126 15.74 -4.33 2.17
C GLU A 126 15.00 -4.57 3.49
N LEU A 127 14.35 -3.53 4.01
CA LEU A 127 13.55 -3.62 5.23
C LEU A 127 12.35 -4.55 5.04
N ILE A 128 11.59 -4.40 3.95
CA ILE A 128 10.48 -5.29 3.59
C ILE A 128 10.96 -6.74 3.44
N ALA A 129 12.08 -6.96 2.77
CA ALA A 129 12.66 -8.29 2.62
C ALA A 129 13.07 -8.90 3.97
N ALA A 130 13.59 -8.11 4.90
CA ALA A 130 13.92 -8.56 6.25
C ALA A 130 12.68 -9.01 7.04
N HIS A 131 11.59 -8.24 6.97
CA HIS A 131 10.30 -8.63 7.55
C HIS A 131 9.77 -9.95 6.95
N HIS A 132 9.80 -10.09 5.63
CA HIS A 132 9.43 -11.35 4.97
C HIS A 132 10.26 -12.54 5.42
N GLN A 133 11.59 -12.38 5.59
CA GLN A 133 12.46 -13.43 6.08
C GLN A 133 12.13 -13.87 7.51
N ARG A 134 11.54 -12.98 8.32
CA ARG A 134 11.02 -13.29 9.67
C ARG A 134 9.60 -13.87 9.65
N GLY A 135 8.98 -14.02 8.47
CA GLY A 135 7.62 -14.53 8.34
C GLY A 135 6.57 -13.54 8.87
N GLU A 136 6.86 -12.24 8.80
CA GLU A 136 5.99 -11.15 9.21
C GLU A 136 5.21 -10.64 8.00
N ASP A 137 3.95 -10.28 8.20
CA ASP A 137 3.10 -9.77 7.13
C ASP A 137 3.39 -8.30 6.84
N ILE A 138 3.37 -7.95 5.55
CA ILE A 138 3.63 -6.58 5.10
C ILE A 138 2.30 -5.91 4.78
N ILE A 139 2.01 -4.81 5.46
CA ILE A 139 0.79 -4.05 5.26
C ILE A 139 1.14 -2.66 4.77
N VAL A 140 0.66 -2.29 3.59
CA VAL A 140 0.76 -0.89 3.14
C VAL A 140 -0.47 -0.13 3.59
N VAL A 141 -0.28 0.97 4.28
CA VAL A 141 -1.35 1.82 4.82
C VAL A 141 -1.11 3.24 4.32
N SER A 142 -2.01 3.81 3.52
CA SER A 142 -1.74 5.10 2.84
C SER A 142 -2.97 5.97 2.68
N ALA A 143 -2.78 7.29 2.80
CA ALA A 143 -3.82 8.29 2.54
C ALA A 143 -4.17 8.43 1.05
N SER A 144 -3.37 7.87 0.14
CA SER A 144 -3.63 7.85 -1.29
C SER A 144 -4.77 6.90 -1.67
N GLY A 145 -5.36 7.12 -2.86
CA GLY A 145 -6.47 6.32 -3.37
C GLY A 145 -6.07 4.86 -3.63
N VAL A 146 -6.98 3.93 -3.36
CA VAL A 146 -6.73 2.48 -3.46
C VAL A 146 -6.28 2.04 -4.84
N GLU A 147 -6.76 2.68 -5.91
CA GLU A 147 -6.40 2.40 -7.30
C GLU A 147 -4.92 2.70 -7.58
N VAL A 148 -4.31 3.60 -6.82
CA VAL A 148 -2.87 3.90 -6.88
C VAL A 148 -2.08 3.01 -5.93
N VAL A 149 -2.56 2.87 -4.69
CA VAL A 149 -1.84 2.17 -3.62
C VAL A 149 -1.74 0.66 -3.87
N ALA A 150 -2.83 0.03 -4.32
CA ALA A 150 -2.88 -1.42 -4.43
C ALA A 150 -1.91 -2.00 -5.49
N PRO A 151 -1.78 -1.44 -6.70
CA PRO A 151 -0.77 -1.89 -7.66
C PRO A 151 0.66 -1.76 -7.14
N ILE A 152 0.96 -0.68 -6.42
CA ILE A 152 2.28 -0.44 -5.82
C ILE A 152 2.56 -1.46 -4.71
N ALA A 153 1.60 -1.67 -3.82
CA ALA A 153 1.72 -2.65 -2.75
C ALA A 153 1.93 -4.07 -3.28
N LYS A 154 1.25 -4.41 -4.39
CA LYS A 154 1.48 -5.68 -5.10
C LYS A 154 2.89 -5.78 -5.63
N MET A 155 3.41 -4.70 -6.20
CA MET A 155 4.76 -4.65 -6.76
C MET A 155 5.84 -4.88 -5.70
N ILE A 156 5.64 -4.43 -4.46
CA ILE A 156 6.58 -4.63 -3.35
C ILE A 156 6.34 -5.91 -2.53
N GLY A 157 5.35 -6.73 -2.90
CA GLY A 157 5.06 -7.99 -2.23
C GLY A 157 4.24 -7.87 -0.94
N ALA A 158 3.46 -6.80 -0.76
CA ALA A 158 2.62 -6.63 0.41
C ALA A 158 1.58 -7.77 0.57
N THR A 159 1.28 -8.15 1.81
CA THR A 159 0.21 -9.10 2.15
C THR A 159 -1.14 -8.41 2.05
N HIS A 160 -1.30 -7.24 2.68
CA HIS A 160 -2.53 -6.45 2.66
C HIS A 160 -2.28 -4.97 2.37
N THR A 161 -3.36 -4.29 1.97
CA THR A 161 -3.39 -2.83 1.78
C THR A 161 -4.59 -2.20 2.45
N VAL A 162 -4.37 -1.05 3.06
CA VAL A 162 -5.40 -0.13 3.53
C VAL A 162 -5.15 1.21 2.86
N ALA A 163 -6.14 1.73 2.15
CA ALA A 163 -5.99 2.96 1.38
C ALA A 163 -7.27 3.80 1.44
N THR A 164 -7.18 5.07 1.05
CA THR A 164 -8.37 5.92 0.89
C THR A 164 -9.27 5.35 -0.21
N ARG A 165 -10.58 5.34 0.06
CA ARG A 165 -11.62 4.87 -0.85
C ARG A 165 -12.57 5.99 -1.20
N MET A 166 -12.72 6.21 -2.50
CA MET A 166 -13.71 7.11 -3.07
C MET A 166 -15.07 6.43 -3.17
N GLY A 167 -16.14 7.21 -3.05
CA GLY A 167 -17.49 6.77 -3.38
C GLY A 167 -17.61 6.49 -4.87
N THR A 168 -18.30 5.39 -5.21
CA THR A 168 -18.43 4.95 -6.60
C THR A 168 -19.89 4.68 -6.97
N HIS A 169 -20.26 5.03 -8.19
CA HIS A 169 -21.55 4.73 -8.79
C HIS A 169 -21.37 4.50 -10.29
N ASP A 170 -21.90 3.39 -10.82
CA ASP A 170 -21.79 3.00 -12.23
C ASP A 170 -20.37 3.07 -12.81
N GLY A 171 -19.37 2.60 -12.05
CA GLY A 171 -17.97 2.60 -12.47
C GLY A 171 -17.28 3.97 -12.47
N ARG A 172 -17.92 4.99 -11.87
CA ARG A 172 -17.38 6.36 -11.79
C ARG A 172 -17.31 6.84 -10.35
N TYR A 173 -16.40 7.77 -10.07
CA TYR A 173 -16.34 8.42 -8.76
C TYR A 173 -17.51 9.39 -8.55
N THR A 174 -18.12 9.34 -7.38
CA THR A 174 -19.20 10.28 -6.99
C THR A 174 -18.65 11.62 -6.49
N GLY A 175 -17.36 11.67 -6.14
CA GLY A 175 -16.72 12.81 -5.48
C GLY A 175 -16.71 12.71 -3.95
N ASP A 176 -17.52 11.80 -3.39
CA ASP A 176 -17.54 11.50 -1.96
C ASP A 176 -16.37 10.62 -1.55
N VAL A 177 -16.00 10.66 -0.28
CA VAL A 177 -14.97 9.78 0.30
C VAL A 177 -15.66 8.82 1.26
N GLU A 178 -15.65 7.53 0.93
CA GLU A 178 -16.23 6.49 1.78
C GLU A 178 -15.34 6.21 2.99
N PHE A 179 -14.03 6.22 2.78
CA PHE A 179 -13.05 6.01 3.84
C PHE A 179 -11.78 6.79 3.55
N TYR A 180 -11.35 7.62 4.50
CA TYR A 180 -10.13 8.41 4.38
C TYR A 180 -9.05 7.84 5.30
N CYS A 181 -7.99 7.28 4.73
CA CYS A 181 -6.95 6.56 5.45
C CYS A 181 -5.80 7.48 5.91
N ALA A 182 -6.11 8.40 6.82
CA ALA A 182 -5.13 9.33 7.40
C ALA A 182 -5.38 9.52 8.89
N GLY A 183 -4.35 9.90 9.65
CA GLY A 183 -4.52 10.20 11.07
C GLY A 183 -5.04 9.01 11.88
N GLU A 184 -6.00 9.30 12.75
CA GLU A 184 -6.68 8.30 13.57
C GLU A 184 -7.33 7.17 12.75
N ASN A 185 -7.85 7.46 11.56
CA ASN A 185 -8.45 6.43 10.71
C ASN A 185 -7.42 5.40 10.24
N LYS A 186 -6.16 5.83 10.08
CA LYS A 186 -5.04 4.96 9.72
C LYS A 186 -4.76 3.95 10.85
N ALA A 187 -4.66 4.45 12.09
CA ALA A 187 -4.46 3.64 13.28
C ALA A 187 -5.65 2.71 13.57
N LEU A 188 -6.89 3.22 13.41
CA LEU A 188 -8.10 2.42 13.57
C LEU A 188 -8.15 1.27 12.56
N ALA A 189 -7.80 1.53 11.31
CA ALA A 189 -7.76 0.51 10.27
C ALA A 189 -6.69 -0.55 10.54
N ALA A 190 -5.50 -0.14 10.99
CA ALA A 190 -4.43 -1.07 11.38
C ALA A 190 -4.87 -1.99 12.54
N ARG A 191 -5.51 -1.43 13.58
CA ARG A 191 -6.06 -2.20 14.71
C ARG A 191 -7.14 -3.19 14.28
N ARG A 192 -8.08 -2.77 13.42
CA ARG A 192 -9.12 -3.68 12.91
C ARG A 192 -8.53 -4.81 12.06
N LEU A 193 -7.56 -4.49 11.20
CA LEU A 193 -6.85 -5.51 10.43
C LEU A 193 -6.13 -6.49 11.36
N ALA A 194 -5.47 -5.98 12.40
CA ALA A 194 -4.82 -6.81 13.42
C ALA A 194 -5.79 -7.73 14.13
N GLU A 195 -6.95 -7.23 14.57
CA GLU A 195 -8.01 -8.05 15.17
C GLU A 195 -8.49 -9.17 14.23
N GLU A 196 -8.70 -8.87 12.95
CA GLU A 196 -9.22 -9.83 11.98
C GLU A 196 -8.19 -10.86 11.51
N GLN A 197 -6.90 -10.50 11.44
CA GLN A 197 -5.81 -11.41 11.05
C GLN A 197 -5.11 -12.07 12.25
N GLY A 198 -5.44 -11.65 13.49
CA GLY A 198 -4.82 -12.16 14.71
C GLY A 198 -3.42 -11.61 14.95
N TYR A 199 -3.12 -10.37 14.52
CA TYR A 199 -1.84 -9.73 14.80
C TYR A 199 -1.82 -9.14 16.22
N ASP A 200 -0.70 -9.33 16.92
CA ASP A 200 -0.45 -8.64 18.19
C ASP A 200 0.24 -7.30 17.94
N MET A 201 -0.51 -6.21 18.13
CA MET A 201 -0.02 -4.85 17.91
C MET A 201 1.23 -4.53 18.75
N GLN A 202 1.42 -5.14 19.92
CA GLN A 202 2.62 -4.93 20.75
C GLN A 202 3.89 -5.50 20.13
N HIS A 203 3.76 -6.46 19.21
CA HIS A 203 4.86 -7.04 18.46
C HIS A 203 4.93 -6.52 17.01
N CYS A 204 3.95 -5.72 16.60
CA CYS A 204 3.92 -5.14 15.25
C CYS A 204 4.86 -3.94 15.11
N HIS A 205 5.18 -3.65 13.85
CA HIS A 205 6.02 -2.53 13.44
C HIS A 205 5.22 -1.49 12.67
N ALA A 206 5.61 -0.21 12.77
CA ALA A 206 5.05 0.84 11.93
C ALA A 206 6.13 1.81 11.45
N TYR A 207 6.06 2.20 10.18
CA TYR A 207 7.01 3.07 9.50
C TYR A 207 6.28 4.24 8.82
N SER A 208 6.67 5.48 9.12
CA SER A 208 6.10 6.69 8.47
C SER A 208 7.05 7.89 8.53
N ASP A 209 6.90 8.82 7.59
CA ASP A 209 7.60 10.11 7.52
C ASP A 209 6.81 11.29 8.12
N SER A 210 5.52 11.13 8.37
CA SER A 210 4.62 12.26 8.66
C SER A 210 4.09 12.24 10.09
N ILE A 211 4.04 13.43 10.72
CA ILE A 211 3.39 13.60 12.03
C ILE A 211 1.90 13.21 12.00
N THR A 212 1.27 13.26 10.82
CA THR A 212 -0.13 12.81 10.68
C THR A 212 -0.31 11.35 11.07
N ASP A 213 0.73 10.53 10.98
CA ASP A 213 0.66 9.11 11.31
C ASP A 213 1.08 8.80 12.75
N LEU A 214 1.26 9.83 13.59
CA LEU A 214 1.56 9.65 15.01
C LEU A 214 0.61 8.63 15.69
N PRO A 215 -0.72 8.67 15.47
CA PRO A 215 -1.62 7.68 16.08
C PRO A 215 -1.35 6.24 15.64
N LEU A 216 -0.84 6.02 14.42
CA LEU A 216 -0.46 4.68 13.94
C LEU A 216 0.83 4.22 14.62
N LEU A 217 1.83 5.11 14.72
CA LEU A 217 3.10 4.82 15.39
C LEU A 217 2.88 4.54 16.88
N GLU A 218 1.99 5.27 17.55
CA GLU A 218 1.63 5.02 18.95
C GLU A 218 0.87 3.71 19.17
N ALA A 219 0.23 3.16 18.13
CA ALA A 219 -0.58 1.96 18.25
C ALA A 219 0.22 0.66 18.26
N VAL A 220 1.49 0.68 17.85
CA VAL A 220 2.35 -0.50 17.72
C VAL A 220 3.47 -0.51 18.78
N GLY A 221 4.04 -1.69 19.07
CA GLY A 221 5.18 -1.79 19.98
C GLY A 221 6.53 -1.42 19.36
N HIS A 222 6.66 -1.45 18.03
CA HIS A 222 7.90 -1.11 17.33
C HIS A 222 7.71 0.03 16.30
N PRO A 223 7.45 1.27 16.75
CA PRO A 223 7.37 2.43 15.86
C PRO A 223 8.76 2.80 15.32
N THR A 224 8.82 3.30 14.10
CA THR A 224 10.04 3.83 13.49
C THR A 224 9.70 4.99 12.57
N ALA A 225 10.37 6.12 12.78
CA ALA A 225 10.23 7.29 11.93
C ALA A 225 11.19 7.16 10.73
N VAL A 226 10.70 7.30 9.50
CA VAL A 226 11.49 7.20 8.27
C VAL A 226 11.50 8.55 7.57
N ASN A 227 12.68 9.15 7.35
CA ASN A 227 12.78 10.48 6.76
C ASN A 227 11.83 11.53 7.39
N PRO A 228 11.69 11.60 8.73
CA PRO A 228 10.56 12.28 9.34
C PRO A 228 10.57 13.79 9.09
N ASP A 229 9.36 14.33 8.94
CA ASP A 229 9.12 15.77 9.01
C ASP A 229 9.59 16.36 10.36
N ARG A 230 9.61 17.69 10.45
CA ARG A 230 10.14 18.38 11.64
C ARG A 230 9.36 18.05 12.91
N ALA A 231 8.05 17.87 12.83
CA ALA A 231 7.21 17.58 13.98
C ALA A 231 7.37 16.12 14.43
N LEU A 232 7.31 15.16 13.50
CA LEU A 232 7.52 13.75 13.78
C LEU A 232 8.93 13.48 14.32
N ARG A 233 9.94 14.18 13.80
CA ARG A 233 11.32 14.08 14.32
C ARG A 233 11.41 14.48 15.78
N ARG A 234 10.67 15.52 16.22
CA ARG A 234 10.65 15.93 17.63
C ARG A 234 10.01 14.85 18.50
N GLU A 235 8.88 14.30 18.07
CA GLU A 235 8.20 13.21 18.77
C GLU A 235 9.10 11.97 18.88
N ALA A 236 9.72 11.56 17.77
CA ALA A 236 10.61 10.40 17.75
C ALA A 236 11.79 10.58 18.72
N VAL A 237 12.42 11.76 18.75
CA VAL A 237 13.50 12.06 19.70
C VAL A 237 12.99 12.07 21.14
N ALA A 238 11.85 12.70 21.41
CA ALA A 238 11.27 12.78 22.76
C ALA A 238 10.90 11.40 23.33
N ARG A 239 10.48 10.47 22.46
CA ARG A 239 10.02 9.12 22.83
C ARG A 239 11.10 8.04 22.68
N GLY A 240 12.28 8.41 22.19
CA GLY A 240 13.37 7.47 21.91
C GLY A 240 13.07 6.50 20.77
N TRP A 241 12.18 6.86 19.84
CA TRP A 241 11.87 6.03 18.68
C TRP A 241 13.02 6.04 17.66
N PRO A 242 13.31 4.90 17.02
CA PRO A 242 14.26 4.83 15.92
C PRO A 242 13.91 5.81 14.80
N VAL A 243 14.96 6.42 14.23
CA VAL A 243 14.86 7.27 13.05
C VAL A 243 15.73 6.69 11.95
N LEU A 244 15.11 6.29 10.84
CA LEU A 244 15.78 5.84 9.63
C LEU A 244 15.88 6.97 8.61
N THR A 245 16.95 6.96 7.83
CA THR A 245 17.15 7.88 6.71
C THR A 245 17.30 7.05 5.45
N PHE A 246 16.35 7.19 4.52
CA PHE A 246 16.41 6.55 3.20
C PHE A 246 16.75 7.60 2.16
N SER A 247 17.71 7.28 1.30
CA SER A 247 18.32 8.24 0.38
C SER A 247 18.55 7.68 -1.02
N ASN A 248 18.41 6.36 -1.22
CA ASN A 248 18.78 5.70 -2.48
C ASN A 248 17.55 5.16 -3.24
N PRO A 249 16.86 5.99 -4.05
CA PRO A 249 15.79 5.50 -4.92
C PRO A 249 16.38 4.64 -6.04
N VAL A 250 15.87 3.42 -6.19
CA VAL A 250 16.34 2.43 -7.19
C VAL A 250 15.17 1.68 -7.81
N SER A 251 15.35 1.17 -9.02
CA SER A 251 14.41 0.23 -9.66
C SER A 251 14.33 -1.09 -8.89
N LEU A 252 13.12 -1.55 -8.55
CA LEU A 252 12.87 -2.81 -7.83
C LEU A 252 13.33 -4.03 -8.61
N ARG A 253 13.29 -3.98 -9.95
CA ARG A 253 13.75 -5.07 -10.83
C ARG A 253 15.21 -5.45 -10.59
N THR A 254 15.98 -4.55 -10.01
CA THR A 254 17.40 -4.75 -9.73
C THR A 254 17.67 -5.51 -8.42
N ARG A 255 16.66 -5.68 -7.54
CA ARG A 255 16.88 -6.16 -6.16
C ARG A 255 15.90 -7.20 -5.63
N ILE A 256 14.70 -7.35 -6.20
CA ILE A 256 13.84 -8.49 -5.85
C ILE A 256 14.31 -9.69 -6.67
N PRO A 257 14.97 -10.70 -6.07
CA PRO A 257 15.32 -11.91 -6.81
C PRO A 257 14.02 -12.56 -7.26
N ALA A 258 13.78 -12.58 -8.57
CA ALA A 258 12.75 -13.43 -9.14
C ALA A 258 13.06 -14.88 -8.70
N PRO A 259 12.06 -15.67 -8.27
CA PRO A 259 12.29 -17.07 -7.95
C PRO A 259 12.96 -17.73 -9.15
N SER A 260 14.11 -18.37 -8.92
CA SER A 260 14.86 -18.97 -10.02
C SER A 260 13.98 -20.02 -10.69
N GLY A 261 14.10 -20.20 -12.01
CA GLY A 261 13.34 -21.23 -12.73
C GLY A 261 13.46 -22.63 -12.10
N ALA A 262 14.56 -22.88 -11.39
CA ALA A 262 14.77 -24.09 -10.60
C ALA A 262 13.84 -24.21 -9.39
N GLN A 263 13.51 -23.12 -8.68
CA GLN A 263 12.57 -23.12 -7.55
C GLN A 263 11.13 -23.35 -8.02
N ILE A 264 10.74 -22.77 -9.16
CA ILE A 264 9.43 -23.01 -9.78
C ILE A 264 9.34 -24.47 -10.26
N ALA A 265 10.38 -24.99 -10.92
CA ALA A 265 10.44 -26.37 -11.37
C ALA A 265 10.41 -27.37 -10.19
N ALA A 266 11.06 -27.07 -9.06
CA ALA A 266 11.03 -27.90 -7.87
C ALA A 266 9.63 -27.96 -7.24
N ALA A 267 8.92 -26.82 -7.17
CA ALA A 267 7.55 -26.76 -6.65
C ALA A 267 6.56 -27.55 -7.53
N VAL A 268 6.69 -27.44 -8.86
CA VAL A 268 5.88 -28.22 -9.81
C VAL A 268 6.24 -29.71 -9.75
N GLY A 269 7.52 -30.05 -9.62
CA GLY A 269 8.00 -31.43 -9.52
C GLY A 269 7.50 -32.15 -8.26
N LEU A 270 7.48 -31.47 -7.11
CA LEU A 270 6.94 -32.01 -5.86
C LEU A 270 5.42 -32.24 -5.94
N GLY A 271 4.68 -31.32 -6.57
CA GLY A 271 3.23 -31.47 -6.80
C GLY A 271 2.90 -32.64 -7.73
N ALA A 272 3.66 -32.82 -8.81
CA ALA A 272 3.49 -33.92 -9.75
C ALA A 272 3.81 -35.29 -9.12
N ALA A 273 4.87 -35.37 -8.31
CA ALA A 273 5.24 -36.60 -7.59
C ALA A 273 4.19 -37.01 -6.55
N ALA A 274 3.63 -36.04 -5.81
CA ALA A 274 2.56 -36.29 -4.85
C ALA A 274 1.27 -36.79 -5.53
N ALA A 275 0.87 -36.17 -6.65
CA ALA A 275 -0.29 -36.60 -7.42
C ALA A 275 -0.12 -38.01 -8.03
N ALA A 276 1.07 -38.31 -8.55
CA ALA A 276 1.41 -39.65 -9.06
C ALA A 276 1.42 -40.71 -7.95
N GLY A 277 1.95 -40.39 -6.77
CA GLY A 277 1.95 -41.27 -5.60
C GLY A 277 0.54 -41.60 -5.11
N VAL A 278 -0.35 -40.60 -5.04
CA VAL A 278 -1.76 -40.79 -4.67
C VAL A 278 -2.51 -41.63 -5.71
N ALA A 279 -2.30 -41.37 -7.00
CA ALA A 279 -2.91 -42.13 -8.09
C ALA A 279 -2.44 -43.61 -8.08
N TRP A 280 -1.15 -43.84 -7.91
CA TRP A 280 -0.58 -45.19 -7.84
C TRP A 280 -1.07 -45.96 -6.61
N TYR A 281 -1.13 -45.32 -5.44
CA TYR A 281 -1.68 -45.93 -4.22
C TYR A 281 -3.16 -46.29 -4.39
N GLY A 282 -3.96 -45.40 -5.00
CA GLY A 282 -5.37 -45.65 -5.31
C GLY A 282 -5.59 -46.81 -6.28
N LEU A 283 -4.76 -46.93 -7.32
CA LEU A 283 -4.80 -48.04 -8.28
C LEU A 283 -4.41 -49.38 -7.65
N ARG A 284 -3.39 -49.40 -6.79
CA ARG A 284 -2.96 -50.62 -6.08
C ARG A 284 -4.00 -51.13 -5.08
N ARG A 285 -4.80 -50.23 -4.49
CA ARG A 285 -5.86 -50.59 -3.53
C ARG A 285 -7.11 -51.18 -4.20
N ARG A 286 -7.31 -50.96 -5.51
CA ARG A 286 -8.42 -51.52 -6.30
C ARG A 286 -8.13 -52.91 -6.86
N GLN A 287 -6.89 -53.38 -6.78
CA GLN A 287 -6.45 -54.70 -7.27
C GLN A 287 -6.29 -55.75 -6.16
N ARG A 288 -6.62 -55.39 -4.90
CA ARG A 288 -6.77 -56.30 -3.76
C ARG A 288 -8.25 -56.38 -3.41
#